data_AF-A0A0N6W4U7-F1
#
_entry.id   AF-A0A0N6W4U7-F1
#
_cell.length_a   1.000
_cell.length_b   1.000
_cell.length_c   1.000
_cell.angle_alpha   90.00
_cell.angle_beta   90.00
_cell.angle_gamma   90.00
#
_symmetry.space_group_name_H-M   'P 1'
#
loop_
_entity.id
_entity.type
_entity.pdbx_description
1 polymer ?
#
loop_
_entity_poly.entity_id
_entity_poly.type
_entity_poly.pdbx_seq_one_letter_code
_entity_poly.pdbx_strand_id
1 'polypeptide(L)'
;MVEGSRSKAGRTLFLPGGWTQPPIRHLPLERWKLPLYGLPEGESPVLGVIVPTRPVAGLYREAWQRVRDGRGPRLEALEVPRPRKRRR
;
A
#
# COMPACT_ATOMS: atom_id res chain seq x y z
N MET A 1 -6.52 -6.06 10.31
CA MET A 1 -7.20 -5.60 9.09
C MET A 1 -8.14 -4.46 9.46
N VAL A 2 -8.61 -3.70 8.49
CA VAL A 2 -9.58 -2.60 8.67
C VAL A 2 -10.69 -2.72 7.62
N GLU A 3 -11.92 -2.41 8.02
CA GLU A 3 -13.05 -2.30 7.09
C GLU A 3 -13.07 -0.93 6.43
N GLY A 4 -13.56 -0.85 5.18
CA GLY A 4 -13.75 0.42 4.51
C GLY A 4 -14.23 0.28 3.06
N SER A 5 -14.24 1.40 2.36
CA SER A 5 -14.52 1.48 0.92
C SER A 5 -13.36 2.14 0.18
N ARG A 6 -13.00 1.59 -0.98
CA ARG A 6 -11.97 2.11 -1.88
C ARG A 6 -12.45 1.99 -3.31
N SER A 7 -12.24 3.05 -4.09
CA SER A 7 -12.63 3.10 -5.50
C SER A 7 -12.01 1.93 -6.26
N LYS A 8 -12.85 1.18 -6.99
CA LYS A 8 -12.44 0.06 -7.87
C LYS A 8 -11.81 -1.14 -7.14
N ALA A 9 -11.95 -1.27 -5.82
CA ALA A 9 -11.34 -2.37 -5.07
C ALA A 9 -12.19 -3.66 -5.04
N GLY A 10 -13.52 -3.57 -5.15
CA GLY A 10 -14.42 -4.73 -5.16
C GLY A 10 -14.45 -5.56 -3.86
N ARG A 11 -13.89 -5.03 -2.76
CA ARG A 11 -13.79 -5.69 -1.44
C ARG A 11 -13.89 -4.66 -0.32
N THR A 12 -14.15 -5.11 0.91
CA THR A 12 -14.36 -4.26 2.09
C THR A 12 -13.27 -4.39 3.16
N LEU A 13 -12.46 -5.45 3.13
CA LEU A 13 -11.36 -5.67 4.07
C LEU A 13 -10.00 -5.30 3.48
N PHE A 14 -9.26 -4.49 4.25
CA PHE A 14 -7.98 -3.93 3.84
C PHE A 14 -6.91 -4.05 4.92
N LEU A 15 -5.65 -3.93 4.51
CA LEU A 15 -4.55 -3.79 5.43
C LEU A 15 -4.56 -2.37 6.05
N PRO A 16 -4.23 -2.22 7.34
CA PRO A 16 -4.05 -0.90 7.90
C PRO A 16 -2.90 -0.18 7.19
N GLY A 17 -3.06 1.13 7.03
CA GLY A 17 -2.06 1.99 6.42
C GLY A 17 -2.49 2.59 5.08
N GLY A 18 -1.50 3.06 4.36
CA GLY A 18 -1.64 3.96 3.25
C GLY A 18 -1.92 3.23 1.96
N TRP A 19 -2.34 4.04 1.00
CA TRP A 19 -2.66 3.61 -0.34
C TRP A 19 -1.78 4.37 -1.31
N THR A 20 -1.32 3.66 -2.33
CA THR A 20 -0.68 4.28 -3.48
C THR A 20 -1.63 4.24 -4.66
N GLN A 21 -1.55 5.28 -5.49
CA GLN A 21 -2.23 5.37 -6.76
C GLN A 21 -1.17 5.32 -7.85
N PRO A 22 -0.91 4.14 -8.46
CA PRO A 22 0.07 4.06 -9.51
C PRO A 22 -0.38 4.84 -10.76
N PRO A 23 0.52 5.06 -11.73
CA PRO A 23 0.22 5.79 -12.96
C PRO A 23 -0.98 5.23 -13.74
N ILE A 24 -1.52 6.05 -14.65
CA ILE A 24 -2.77 5.81 -15.39
C ILE A 24 -2.83 4.36 -15.93
N ARG A 25 -3.93 3.66 -15.59
CA ARG A 25 -4.34 2.26 -15.90
C ARG A 25 -4.23 1.24 -14.76
N HIS A 26 -3.54 1.53 -13.66
CA HIS A 26 -3.44 0.58 -12.54
C HIS A 26 -4.47 0.83 -11.44
N LEU A 27 -4.91 -0.24 -10.78
CA LEU A 27 -5.76 -0.14 -9.60
C LEU A 27 -4.97 0.38 -8.40
N PRO A 28 -5.59 1.18 -7.51
CA PRO A 28 -4.99 1.53 -6.23
C PRO A 28 -4.59 0.29 -5.43
N LEU A 29 -3.47 0.39 -4.72
CA LEU A 29 -2.82 -0.72 -4.02
C LEU A 29 -2.50 -0.31 -2.57
N GLU A 30 -2.59 -1.24 -1.62
CA GLU A 30 -2.06 -1.03 -0.28
C GLU A 30 -0.53 -0.79 -0.33
N ARG A 31 -0.06 0.37 0.12
CA ARG A 31 1.35 0.79 0.04
C ARG A 31 2.31 -0.26 0.58
N TRP A 32 1.92 -0.95 1.66
CA TRP A 32 2.71 -2.03 2.27
C TRP A 32 3.10 -3.15 1.30
N LYS A 33 2.33 -3.37 0.23
CA LYS A 33 2.59 -4.40 -0.76
C LYS A 33 3.62 -3.99 -1.82
N LEU A 34 3.93 -2.70 -1.97
CA LEU A 34 4.84 -2.20 -3.00
C LEU A 34 6.20 -2.93 -3.04
N PRO A 35 6.89 -3.14 -1.90
CA PRO A 35 8.15 -3.87 -1.89
C PRO A 35 8.02 -5.33 -2.34
N LEU A 36 6.86 -5.96 -2.13
CA LEU A 36 6.60 -7.35 -2.53
C LEU A 36 6.48 -7.50 -4.05
N TYR A 37 6.15 -6.40 -4.75
CA TYR A 37 6.06 -6.33 -6.21
C TYR A 37 7.28 -5.69 -6.87
N GLY A 38 8.28 -5.26 -6.09
CA GLY A 38 9.41 -4.50 -6.61
C GLY A 38 8.99 -3.19 -7.30
N LEU A 39 7.88 -2.59 -6.84
CA LEU A 39 7.31 -1.38 -7.44
C LEU A 39 7.62 -0.18 -6.53
N PRO A 40 8.43 0.79 -6.97
CA PRO A 40 8.60 2.04 -6.24
C PRO A 40 7.30 2.86 -6.21
N GLU A 41 7.14 3.68 -5.18
CA GLU A 41 5.92 4.48 -5.03
C GLU A 41 5.81 5.55 -6.13
N GLY A 42 4.67 5.58 -6.83
CA GLY A 42 4.40 6.53 -7.91
C GLY A 42 4.98 6.13 -9.27
N GLU A 43 5.70 5.02 -9.36
CA GLU A 43 6.28 4.53 -10.61
C GLU A 43 5.37 3.53 -11.34
N SER A 44 5.61 3.36 -12.64
CA SER A 44 4.95 2.36 -13.47
C SER A 44 5.72 1.02 -13.40
N PRO A 45 5.03 -0.13 -13.39
CA PRO A 45 5.70 -1.41 -13.53
C PRO A 45 6.39 -1.53 -14.89
N VAL A 46 7.61 -2.09 -14.91
CA VAL A 46 8.42 -2.24 -16.14
C VAL A 46 7.68 -3.01 -17.24
N LEU A 47 6.92 -4.04 -16.88
CA LEU A 47 6.16 -4.87 -17.82
C LEU A 47 4.75 -4.32 -18.13
N GLY A 48 4.41 -3.11 -17.66
CA GLY A 48 3.07 -2.55 -17.80
C GLY A 48 1.99 -3.30 -17.02
N VAL A 49 2.37 -4.27 -16.17
CA VAL A 49 1.47 -5.04 -15.31
C VAL A 49 2.10 -5.21 -13.92
N ILE A 50 1.28 -5.08 -12.88
CA ILE A 50 1.72 -5.31 -11.50
C ILE A 50 1.57 -6.80 -11.20
N VAL A 51 2.68 -7.52 -11.21
CA VAL A 51 2.76 -8.96 -10.91
C VAL A 51 3.93 -9.26 -9.96
N PRO A 52 3.85 -10.31 -9.13
CA PRO A 52 4.99 -10.75 -8.34
C PRO A 52 6.18 -11.12 -9.24
N THR A 53 7.39 -10.72 -8.85
CA THR A 53 8.64 -11.10 -9.55
C THR A 53 9.20 -12.45 -9.09
N ARG A 54 8.44 -13.17 -8.28
CA ARG A 54 8.80 -14.46 -7.67
C ARG A 54 7.60 -15.39 -7.60
N PRO A 55 7.82 -16.72 -7.44
CA PRO A 55 6.74 -17.66 -7.23
C PRO A 55 5.84 -17.23 -6.07
N VAL A 56 4.53 -17.47 -6.20
CA VAL A 56 3.51 -17.04 -5.23
C VAL A 56 3.82 -17.54 -3.81
N ALA A 57 4.29 -18.78 -3.66
CA ALA A 57 4.72 -19.31 -2.37
C ALA A 57 5.88 -18.51 -1.75
N GLY A 58 6.82 -18.05 -2.58
CA GLY A 58 7.92 -17.18 -2.16
C GLY A 58 7.44 -15.80 -1.72
N LEU A 59 6.47 -15.24 -2.43
CA LEU A 59 5.83 -13.96 -2.08
C LEU A 59 5.21 -14.02 -0.67
N TYR A 60 4.42 -15.06 -0.39
CA TYR A 60 3.79 -15.21 0.92
C TYR A 60 4.81 -15.45 2.04
N ARG A 61 5.87 -16.21 1.77
CA ARG A 61 6.95 -16.43 2.74
C ARG A 61 7.65 -15.13 3.11
N GLU A 62 7.96 -14.29 2.13
CA GLU A 62 8.56 -12.97 2.37
C GLU A 62 7.59 -12.07 3.12
N ALA A 63 6.33 -11.99 2.69
CA ALA A 63 5.32 -11.19 3.37
C ALA A 63 5.19 -11.58 4.85
N TRP A 64 5.20 -12.88 5.14
CA TRP A 64 5.18 -13.40 6.50
C TRP A 64 6.44 -13.01 7.28
N GLN A 65 7.63 -13.16 6.68
CA GLN A 65 8.86 -12.77 7.34
C GLN A 65 8.90 -11.27 7.65
N ARG A 66 8.45 -10.41 6.75
CA ARG A 66 8.34 -8.96 7.00
C ARG A 66 7.45 -8.66 8.20
N VAL A 67 6.32 -9.35 8.34
CA VAL A 67 5.45 -9.22 9.52
C VAL A 67 6.18 -9.64 10.79
N ARG A 68 6.87 -10.78 10.77
CA ARG A 68 7.68 -11.28 11.89
C ARG A 68 8.80 -10.31 12.29
N ASP A 69 9.38 -9.62 11.31
CA ASP A 69 10.43 -8.61 11.51
C ASP A 69 9.86 -7.25 11.97
N GLY A 70 8.57 -7.17 12.31
CA GLY A 70 7.92 -5.93 12.71
C GLY A 70 7.68 -4.93 11.57
N ARG A 71 7.90 -5.33 10.32
CA ARG A 71 7.59 -4.56 9.10
C ARG A 71 6.24 -4.93 8.52
N GLY A 72 5.27 -5.25 9.38
CA GLY A 72 3.89 -5.52 9.00
C GLY A 72 3.15 -4.25 8.56
N PRO A 73 1.94 -4.39 8.00
CA PRO A 73 1.10 -3.25 7.67
C PRO A 73 0.72 -2.49 8.95
N ARG A 74 0.85 -1.16 8.93
CA ARG A 74 0.61 -0.30 10.09
C ARG A 74 -0.07 0.98 9.62
N LEU A 75 -0.89 1.55 10.50
CA LEU A 75 -1.49 2.86 10.26
C LEU A 75 -0.37 3.91 10.23
N GLU A 76 -0.29 4.72 9.18
CA GLU A 76 0.59 5.88 9.20
C GLU A 76 0.08 6.90 10.21
N ALA A 77 0.99 7.61 10.86
CA ALA A 77 0.64 8.75 11.68
C ALA A 77 -0.03 9.80 10.79
N LEU A 78 -1.27 10.17 11.12
CA LEU A 78 -1.95 11.30 10.49
C LEU A 78 -1.25 12.58 10.94
N GLU A 79 -0.50 13.22 10.05
CA GLU A 79 -0.08 14.60 10.28
C GLU A 79 -1.31 15.50 10.19
N VAL A 80 -1.88 15.85 11.34
CA VAL A 80 -2.98 16.80 11.41
C VAL A 80 -2.40 18.22 11.24
N PRO A 81 -2.79 18.97 10.19
CA PRO A 81 -2.33 20.35 10.03
C PRO A 81 -2.79 21.18 11.22
N ARG A 82 -1.84 21.87 11.89
CA ARG A 82 -2.18 22.77 13.00
C ARG A 82 -3.05 23.92 12.49
N PRO A 83 -4.16 24.26 13.17
CA PRO A 83 -5.01 25.37 12.74
C PRO A 83 -4.22 26.68 12.70
N ARG A 84 -4.26 27.38 11.57
CA ARG A 84 -3.62 28.69 11.41
C ARG A 84 -4.28 29.69 12.36
N LYS A 85 -3.52 30.23 13.31
CA LYS A 85 -3.96 31.29 14.22
C LYS A 85 -4.28 32.53 13.38
N ARG A 86 -5.57 32.89 13.27
CA ARG A 86 -5.99 34.19 12.69
C ARG A 86 -5.44 35.29 13.60
N ARG A 87 -4.49 36.09 13.09
CA ARG A 87 -4.10 37.36 13.73
C ARG A 87 -5.28 38.32 13.59
N ARG A 88 -5.80 38.78 14.72
CA ARG A 88 -6.70 39.93 14.83
C ARG A 88 -5.90 41.21 14.70
#